data_AF-A0A453B8C9-F1
#
_entry.id   AF-A0A453B8C9-F1
#
_cell.length_a   1.000
_cell.length_b   1.000
_cell.length_c   1.000
_cell.angle_alpha   90.00
_cell.angle_beta   90.00
_cell.angle_gamma   90.00
#
_symmetry.space_group_name_H-M   'P 1'
#
loop_
_entity.id
_entity.type
_entity.pdbx_description
1 polymer ?
#
loop_
_entity_poly.entity_id
_entity_poly.type
_entity_poly.pdbx_seq_one_letter_code
_entity_poly.pdbx_strand_id
1 'polypeptide(L)'
;MVGAVAPPIPAPSPPLQMVYVLTVYNKRDKQHCIQIHVHREIPDGISVPTELQSVDDYPDNQFTFSVKHLAPISLTCLMPPSYLSHHPPYFFLSVQWLDTVKVSTLCHMLESIWAHQSAQEVVFEWVQGFTLSHLGFDGGIIIRMSDSTMAPVDARVVGEILSVEDVVQRLINYDEEQCLETFIRGLHVCAICFIRENTTDTVYIGH
;
A
#
# COMPACT_ATOMS: atom_id res chain seq x y z
N MET A 1 26.75 -26.65 -38.38
CA MET A 1 25.47 -26.16 -37.82
C MET A 1 25.73 -25.84 -36.36
N VAL A 2 25.85 -24.56 -36.01
CA VAL A 2 26.06 -24.12 -34.63
C VAL A 2 24.68 -24.07 -33.98
N GLY A 3 24.44 -24.95 -33.00
CA GLY A 3 23.17 -24.99 -32.29
C GLY A 3 22.98 -23.71 -31.48
N ALA A 4 21.94 -22.95 -31.79
CA ALA A 4 21.54 -21.80 -30.99
C ALA A 4 21.02 -22.30 -29.63
N VAL A 5 21.76 -22.00 -28.57
CA VAL A 5 21.30 -22.20 -27.20
C VAL A 5 20.20 -21.18 -26.94
N ALA A 6 18.99 -21.65 -26.65
CA ALA A 6 17.88 -20.79 -26.30
C ALA A 6 18.24 -19.94 -25.06
N PRO A 7 17.85 -18.65 -25.01
CA PRO A 7 18.11 -17.82 -23.85
C PRO A 7 17.44 -18.43 -22.61
N PRO A 8 18.05 -18.30 -21.43
CA PRO A 8 17.49 -18.81 -20.18
C PRO A 8 16.12 -18.18 -19.95
N ILE A 9 15.14 -19.03 -19.61
CA ILE A 9 13.80 -18.61 -19.22
C ILE A 9 13.96 -17.70 -17.99
N PRO A 10 13.43 -16.47 -17.99
CA PRO A 10 13.49 -15.60 -16.82
C PRO A 10 12.83 -16.31 -15.64
N ALA A 11 13.50 -16.29 -14.48
CA ALA A 11 12.93 -16.85 -13.27
C ALA A 11 11.56 -16.19 -12.99
N PRO A 12 10.56 -16.94 -12.51
CA PRO A 12 9.29 -16.34 -12.10
C PRO A 12 9.60 -15.26 -11.06
N SER A 13 9.09 -14.06 -11.28
CA SER A 13 9.19 -12.97 -10.31
C SER A 13 8.69 -13.47 -8.96
N PRO A 14 9.42 -13.20 -7.86
CA PRO A 14 8.99 -13.64 -6.54
C PRO A 14 7.58 -13.10 -6.27
N PRO A 15 6.67 -13.90 -5.70
CA PRO A 15 5.34 -13.42 -5.38
C PRO A 15 5.47 -12.23 -4.44
N LEU A 16 4.77 -11.15 -4.77
CA LEU A 16 4.73 -9.93 -3.98
C LEU A 16 4.34 -10.29 -2.54
N GLN A 17 5.23 -10.04 -1.58
CA GLN A 17 4.96 -10.33 -0.17
C GLN A 17 4.09 -9.21 0.40
N MET A 18 2.90 -9.57 0.87
CA MET A 18 2.04 -8.66 1.62
C MET A 18 2.29 -8.83 3.11
N VAL A 19 2.61 -7.71 3.78
CA VAL A 19 2.83 -7.68 5.22
C VAL A 19 1.66 -6.95 5.86
N TYR A 20 1.01 -7.59 6.82
CA TYR A 20 -0.12 -7.02 7.54
C TYR A 20 0.30 -6.67 8.96
N VAL A 21 0.10 -5.41 9.36
CA VAL A 21 0.28 -4.98 10.75
C VAL A 21 -1.11 -4.76 11.35
N LEU A 22 -1.46 -5.62 12.31
CA LEU A 22 -2.74 -5.58 13.02
C LEU A 22 -2.57 -4.86 14.35
N THR A 23 -3.31 -3.77 14.55
CA THR A 23 -3.39 -3.07 15.83
C THR A 23 -4.81 -3.15 16.37
N VAL A 24 -4.98 -3.79 17.52
CA VAL A 24 -6.30 -3.94 18.18
C VAL A 24 -6.44 -2.91 19.29
N TYR A 25 -7.50 -2.11 19.23
CA TYR A 25 -7.84 -1.12 20.24
C TYR A 25 -9.14 -1.51 20.95
N ASN A 26 -9.10 -1.58 22.28
CA ASN A 26 -10.31 -1.73 23.09
C ASN A 26 -10.77 -0.37 23.61
N LYS A 27 -11.91 0.13 23.14
CA LYS A 27 -12.51 1.35 23.67
C LYS A 27 -13.29 1.00 24.93
N ARG A 28 -13.20 1.86 25.96
CA ARG A 28 -13.74 1.63 27.32
C ARG A 28 -15.25 1.24 27.38
N ASP A 29 -16.01 1.38 26.29
CA ASP A 29 -17.45 1.12 26.17
C ASP A 29 -17.83 -0.22 25.47
N LYS A 30 -17.00 -1.27 25.55
CA LYS A 30 -17.26 -2.61 24.96
C LYS A 30 -17.33 -2.66 23.42
N GLN A 31 -16.88 -1.62 22.73
CA GLN A 31 -16.76 -1.65 21.27
C GLN A 31 -15.32 -1.99 20.89
N HIS A 32 -15.14 -3.10 20.19
CA HIS A 32 -13.84 -3.53 19.67
C HIS A 32 -13.53 -2.75 18.39
N CYS A 33 -12.43 -2.00 18.39
CA CYS A 33 -11.92 -1.34 17.19
C CYS A 33 -10.65 -2.08 16.76
N ILE A 34 -10.55 -2.39 15.47
CA ILE A 34 -9.39 -3.02 14.88
C ILE A 34 -8.89 -2.10 13.78
N GLN A 35 -7.61 -1.76 13.79
CA GLN A 35 -6.96 -1.06 12.70
C GLN A 35 -5.95 -2.00 12.05
N ILE A 36 -6.05 -2.13 10.74
CA ILE A 36 -5.22 -3.01 9.93
C ILE A 36 -4.46 -2.13 8.95
N HIS A 37 -3.14 -2.17 9.03
CA HIS A 37 -2.26 -1.55 8.05
C HIS A 37 -1.79 -2.63 7.08
N VAL A 38 -2.17 -2.47 5.82
CA VAL A 38 -1.77 -3.36 4.73
C VAL A 38 -0.55 -2.74 4.07
N HIS A 39 0.62 -3.29 4.38
CA HIS A 39 1.89 -2.91 3.76
C HIS A 39 2.14 -3.79 2.54
N ARG A 40 2.70 -3.18 1.50
CA ARG A 40 3.13 -3.89 0.30
C ARG A 40 4.61 -3.68 0.09
N GLU A 41 5.34 -4.79 0.07
CA GLU A 41 6.71 -4.83 -0.41
C GLU A 41 6.68 -5.13 -1.91
N ILE A 42 7.33 -4.27 -2.70
CA ILE A 42 7.43 -4.42 -4.13
C ILE A 42 8.91 -4.67 -4.44
N PRO A 43 9.32 -5.94 -4.62
CA PRO A 43 10.73 -6.34 -4.71
C PRO A 43 11.51 -5.61 -5.82
N ASP A 44 10.85 -5.37 -6.96
CA ASP A 44 11.46 -4.72 -8.12
C ASP A 44 11.15 -3.21 -8.20
N GLY A 45 10.46 -2.67 -7.19
CA GLY A 45 9.87 -1.35 -7.23
C GLY A 45 8.66 -1.23 -8.17
N ILE A 46 7.86 -0.19 -7.99
CA ILE A 46 6.75 0.17 -8.88
C ILE A 46 7.05 1.51 -9.52
N SER A 47 6.97 1.56 -10.84
CA SER A 47 6.94 2.82 -11.57
C SER A 47 5.58 3.48 -11.34
N VAL A 48 5.61 4.67 -10.75
CA VAL A 48 4.44 5.49 -10.44
C VAL A 48 4.42 6.65 -11.43
N PRO A 49 3.66 6.56 -12.52
CA PRO A 49 3.46 7.69 -13.42
C PRO A 49 2.55 8.74 -12.75
N THR A 50 2.96 10.00 -12.91
CA THR A 50 2.24 11.16 -12.42
C THR A 50 1.68 11.96 -13.59
N GLU A 51 0.37 12.24 -13.57
CA GLU A 51 -0.29 13.07 -14.58
C GLU A 51 -0.70 14.44 -13.98
N LEU A 52 0.00 15.51 -14.37
CA LEU A 52 -0.37 16.89 -14.07
C LEU A 52 -1.21 17.45 -15.24
N GLN A 53 -2.41 17.97 -14.97
CA GLN A 53 -3.18 18.71 -15.99
C GLN A 53 -2.59 20.11 -16.16
N SER A 54 -2.03 20.44 -17.32
CA SER A 54 -1.69 21.81 -17.70
C SER A 54 -2.73 22.43 -18.63
N VAL A 55 -2.85 23.76 -18.51
CA VAL A 55 -3.69 24.59 -19.39
C VAL A 55 -3.03 24.80 -20.76
N ASP A 56 -1.73 24.48 -20.89
CA ASP A 56 -0.95 24.60 -22.13
C ASP A 56 -0.44 23.22 -22.60
N ASP A 57 -0.52 23.00 -23.91
CA ASP A 57 -0.30 21.77 -24.69
C ASP A 57 1.19 21.36 -24.79
N TYR A 58 1.92 21.40 -23.67
CA TYR A 58 3.32 20.94 -23.61
C TYR A 58 3.38 19.46 -23.18
N PRO A 59 4.08 18.59 -23.94
CA PRO A 59 4.12 17.15 -23.71
C PRO A 59 4.96 16.71 -22.49
N ASP A 60 5.46 17.64 -21.67
CA ASP A 60 6.53 17.39 -20.68
C ASP A 60 6.03 17.33 -19.22
N ASN A 61 4.72 17.30 -18.99
CA ASN A 61 4.12 17.36 -17.64
C ASN A 61 3.81 15.98 -17.04
N GLN A 62 4.30 14.91 -17.65
CA GLN A 62 4.22 13.56 -17.11
C GLN A 62 5.61 13.12 -16.68
N PHE A 63 5.80 12.91 -15.38
CA PHE A 63 7.03 12.31 -14.85
C PHE A 63 6.69 10.99 -14.17
N THR A 64 7.64 10.06 -14.22
CA THR A 64 7.55 8.76 -13.56
C THR A 64 8.66 8.66 -12.54
N PHE A 65 8.34 8.19 -11.35
CA PHE A 65 9.32 7.85 -10.32
C PHE A 65 9.11 6.40 -9.89
N SER A 66 10.12 5.80 -9.27
CA SER A 66 10.03 4.42 -8.80
C SER A 66 10.17 4.39 -7.29
N VAL A 67 9.29 3.65 -6.62
CA VAL A 67 9.35 3.39 -5.18
C VAL A 67 9.34 1.89 -4.91
N LYS A 68 10.03 1.44 -3.86
CA LYS A 68 10.06 0.04 -3.42
C LYS A 68 9.02 -0.24 -2.33
N HIS A 69 8.70 0.78 -1.55
CA HIS A 69 7.75 0.73 -0.45
C HIS A 69 6.63 1.74 -0.66
N LEU A 70 5.39 1.28 -0.52
CA LEU A 70 4.21 2.14 -0.55
C LEU A 70 3.68 2.33 0.86
N ALA A 71 3.26 3.56 1.18
CA ALA A 71 2.57 3.82 2.44
C ALA A 71 1.35 2.89 2.57
N PRO A 72 1.07 2.35 3.76
CA PRO A 72 0.09 1.30 3.92
C PRO A 72 -1.34 1.79 3.68
N ILE A 73 -2.17 0.89 3.15
CA ILE A 73 -3.63 1.09 3.16
C ILE A 73 -4.10 0.82 4.60
N SER A 74 -4.78 1.79 5.20
CA SER A 74 -5.28 1.67 6.57
C SER A 74 -6.78 1.37 6.58
N LEU A 75 -7.14 0.17 7.02
CA LEU A 75 -8.52 -0.27 7.23
C LEU A 75 -8.84 -0.24 8.72
N THR A 76 -9.78 0.62 9.12
CA THR A 76 -10.26 0.69 10.51
C THR A 76 -11.65 0.09 10.60
N CYS A 77 -11.82 -0.97 11.38
CA CYS A 77 -13.08 -1.66 11.60
C CYS A 77 -13.58 -1.44 13.03
N LEU A 78 -14.81 -0.96 13.16
CA LEU A 78 -15.59 -0.91 14.39
C LEU A 78 -16.54 -2.11 14.41
N MET A 79 -16.34 -3.01 15.37
CA MET A 79 -17.15 -4.21 15.51
C MET A 79 -18.43 -3.87 16.31
N PRO A 80 -19.63 -4.01 15.71
CA PRO A 80 -20.86 -3.91 16.48
C PRO A 80 -20.99 -5.11 17.44
N PRO A 81 -21.76 -4.99 18.53
CA PRO A 81 -22.04 -6.13 19.43
C PRO A 81 -22.70 -7.33 18.73
N SER A 82 -23.34 -7.12 17.58
CA SER A 82 -23.98 -8.11 16.72
C SER A 82 -23.08 -8.66 15.61
N TYR A 83 -21.79 -8.33 15.64
CA TYR A 83 -20.80 -8.88 14.72
C TYR A 83 -20.71 -10.41 14.87
N LEU A 84 -20.44 -11.11 13.77
CA LEU A 84 -20.49 -12.58 13.59
C LEU A 84 -21.89 -13.22 13.48
N SER A 85 -22.99 -12.44 13.56
CA SER A 85 -24.36 -12.98 13.47
C SER A 85 -25.28 -12.26 12.49
N HIS A 86 -25.27 -10.92 12.41
CA HIS A 86 -26.19 -10.19 11.53
C HIS A 86 -25.63 -8.95 10.82
N HIS A 87 -24.59 -8.30 11.35
CA HIS A 87 -24.11 -7.01 10.84
C HIS A 87 -22.61 -7.04 10.52
N PRO A 88 -22.17 -6.42 9.41
CA PRO A 88 -20.75 -6.25 9.14
C PRO A 88 -20.12 -5.27 10.12
N PRO A 89 -18.79 -5.26 10.26
CA PRO A 89 -18.07 -4.18 10.90
C PRO A 89 -18.37 -2.86 10.16
N TYR A 90 -18.53 -1.77 10.91
CA TYR A 90 -18.46 -0.46 10.30
C TYR A 90 -17.00 -0.18 9.97
N PHE A 91 -16.68 0.26 8.76
CA PHE A 91 -15.28 0.45 8.36
C PHE A 91 -14.99 1.85 7.85
N PHE A 92 -13.74 2.26 8.01
CA PHE A 92 -13.14 3.44 7.40
C PHE A 92 -11.90 3.03 6.62
N LEU A 93 -11.69 3.66 5.48
CA LEU A 93 -10.54 3.40 4.62
C LEU A 93 -9.72 4.68 4.45
N SER A 94 -8.43 4.60 4.71
CA SER A 94 -7.49 5.70 4.51
C SER A 94 -6.30 5.26 3.66
N VAL A 95 -6.11 5.94 2.54
CA VAL A 95 -5.01 5.72 1.61
C VAL A 95 -4.50 7.07 1.14
N GLN A 96 -3.24 7.38 1.44
CA GLN A 96 -2.70 8.74 1.25
C GLN A 96 -2.21 9.03 -0.17
N TRP A 97 -2.07 7.98 -0.99
CA TRP A 97 -1.52 8.07 -2.35
C TRP A 97 -2.53 7.70 -3.44
N LEU A 98 -3.78 7.47 -3.05
CA LEU A 98 -4.84 7.03 -3.94
C LEU A 98 -5.95 8.06 -3.99
N ASP A 99 -6.42 8.37 -5.18
CA ASP A 99 -7.54 9.28 -5.37
C ASP A 99 -8.82 8.79 -4.68
N THR A 100 -9.61 9.72 -4.16
CA THR A 100 -10.84 9.46 -3.40
C THR A 100 -11.88 8.64 -4.16
N VAL A 101 -11.94 8.73 -5.51
CA VAL A 101 -12.83 7.89 -6.34
C VAL A 101 -12.36 6.45 -6.34
N LYS A 102 -11.04 6.23 -6.44
CA LYS A 102 -10.46 4.88 -6.37
C LYS A 102 -10.60 4.31 -4.96
N VAL A 103 -10.42 5.11 -3.89
CA VAL A 103 -10.69 4.65 -2.51
C VAL A 103 -12.18 4.31 -2.33
N SER A 104 -13.09 5.08 -2.90
CA SER A 104 -14.53 4.77 -2.88
C SER A 104 -14.84 3.46 -3.63
N THR A 105 -14.14 3.19 -4.72
CA THR A 105 -14.23 1.90 -5.43
C THR A 105 -13.80 0.74 -4.54
N LEU A 106 -12.76 0.92 -3.71
CA LEU A 106 -12.38 -0.06 -2.71
C LEU A 106 -13.46 -0.25 -1.64
N CYS A 107 -14.11 0.82 -1.17
CA CYS A 107 -15.24 0.70 -0.25
C CYS A 107 -16.35 -0.19 -0.83
N HIS A 108 -16.75 0.02 -2.08
CA HIS A 108 -17.75 -0.82 -2.75
C HIS A 108 -17.29 -2.27 -2.96
N MET A 109 -16.00 -2.49 -3.25
CA MET A 109 -15.44 -3.84 -3.30
C MET A 109 -15.58 -4.55 -1.95
N LEU A 110 -15.28 -3.88 -0.83
CA LEU A 110 -15.47 -4.45 0.51
C LEU A 110 -16.94 -4.79 0.80
N GLU A 111 -17.87 -3.92 0.39
CA GLU A 111 -19.31 -4.21 0.50
C GLU A 111 -19.73 -5.42 -0.32
N SER A 112 -19.24 -5.52 -1.55
CA SER A 112 -19.51 -6.68 -2.41
C SER A 112 -18.97 -7.95 -1.77
N ILE A 113 -17.74 -7.90 -1.24
CA ILE A 113 -17.16 -9.01 -0.48
C ILE A 113 -18.10 -9.39 0.67
N TRP A 114 -18.64 -8.46 1.44
CA TRP A 114 -19.63 -8.79 2.49
C TRP A 114 -20.92 -9.40 1.93
N ALA A 115 -21.48 -8.83 0.86
CA ALA A 115 -22.78 -9.23 0.31
C ALA A 115 -22.82 -10.69 -0.20
N HIS A 116 -21.66 -11.22 -0.61
CA HIS A 116 -21.55 -12.57 -1.18
C HIS A 116 -21.23 -13.68 -0.16
N GLN A 117 -21.12 -13.37 1.13
CA GLN A 117 -20.75 -14.36 2.16
C GLN A 117 -21.67 -14.38 3.37
N SER A 118 -21.79 -15.58 3.96
CA SER A 118 -22.47 -15.81 5.24
C SER A 118 -21.51 -15.55 6.42
N ALA A 119 -21.46 -14.29 6.84
CA ALA A 119 -21.34 -13.80 8.22
C ALA A 119 -20.25 -14.29 9.20
N GLN A 120 -19.24 -15.10 8.84
CA GLN A 120 -18.31 -15.59 9.87
C GLN A 120 -17.00 -14.80 10.02
N GLU A 121 -16.26 -14.36 8.98
CA GLU A 121 -14.98 -13.62 9.18
C GLU A 121 -14.64 -12.62 8.05
N VAL A 122 -15.56 -11.70 7.74
CA VAL A 122 -15.43 -10.75 6.60
C VAL A 122 -14.15 -9.88 6.62
N VAL A 123 -13.58 -9.61 7.80
CA VAL A 123 -12.42 -8.70 7.93
C VAL A 123 -11.17 -9.30 7.31
N PHE A 124 -10.96 -10.61 7.46
CA PHE A 124 -9.83 -11.29 6.84
C PHE A 124 -9.96 -11.29 5.31
N GLU A 125 -11.17 -11.55 4.81
CA GLU A 125 -11.49 -11.51 3.38
C GLU A 125 -11.31 -10.10 2.80
N TRP A 126 -11.68 -9.05 3.53
CA TRP A 126 -11.39 -7.66 3.13
C TRP A 126 -9.90 -7.42 2.96
N VAL A 127 -9.08 -7.92 3.89
CA VAL A 127 -7.63 -7.81 3.83
C VAL A 127 -7.05 -8.57 2.63
N GLN A 128 -7.57 -9.77 2.34
CA GLN A 128 -7.20 -10.53 1.14
C GLN A 128 -7.66 -9.85 -0.16
N GLY A 129 -8.80 -9.15 -0.13
CA GLY A 129 -9.30 -8.35 -1.24
C GLY A 129 -8.36 -7.21 -1.64
N PHE A 130 -7.46 -6.78 -0.75
CA PHE A 130 -6.41 -5.83 -1.09
C PHE A 130 -5.20 -6.45 -1.85
N THR A 131 -5.34 -7.65 -2.41
CA THR A 131 -4.34 -8.23 -3.31
C THR A 131 -4.36 -7.57 -4.70
N LEU A 132 -3.18 -7.29 -5.28
CA LEU A 132 -3.02 -6.43 -6.48
C LEU A 132 -3.86 -6.84 -7.70
N SER A 133 -4.09 -8.13 -7.88
CA SER A 133 -4.93 -8.68 -8.95
C SER A 133 -6.38 -8.19 -8.88
N HIS A 134 -6.89 -7.90 -7.68
CA HIS A 134 -8.28 -7.48 -7.47
C HIS A 134 -8.47 -5.96 -7.42
N LEU A 135 -7.42 -5.19 -7.12
CA LEU A 135 -7.52 -3.72 -7.14
C LEU A 135 -7.37 -3.11 -8.55
N GLY A 136 -7.15 -3.91 -9.58
CA GLY A 136 -6.93 -3.40 -10.95
C GLY A 136 -5.60 -2.65 -11.12
N PHE A 137 -4.61 -2.94 -10.28
CA PHE A 137 -3.28 -2.32 -10.32
C PHE A 137 -2.24 -3.12 -11.12
N ASP A 138 -2.67 -4.06 -11.95
CA ASP A 138 -1.77 -4.83 -12.83
C ASP A 138 -0.96 -3.92 -13.79
N GLY A 139 -1.44 -2.69 -14.01
CA GLY A 139 -0.77 -1.63 -14.78
C GLY A 139 -0.01 -0.58 -13.96
N GLY A 140 0.13 -0.76 -12.64
CA GLY A 140 0.82 0.19 -11.76
C GLY A 140 -0.11 1.20 -11.04
N ILE A 141 0.47 1.99 -10.13
CA ILE A 141 -0.26 3.06 -9.42
C ILE A 141 -0.07 4.34 -10.22
N ILE A 142 -1.15 4.85 -10.81
CA ILE A 142 -1.16 6.16 -11.47
C ILE A 142 -1.69 7.19 -10.48
N ILE A 143 -0.86 8.17 -10.14
CA ILE A 143 -1.28 9.36 -9.40
C ILE A 143 -1.85 10.33 -10.41
N ARG A 144 -3.15 10.54 -10.33
CA ARG A 144 -3.85 11.52 -11.14
C ARG A 144 -4.28 12.65 -10.23
N MET A 145 -4.18 13.87 -10.74
CA MET A 145 -4.89 14.99 -10.15
C MET A 145 -6.36 14.59 -10.02
N SER A 146 -6.92 14.71 -8.82
CA SER A 146 -8.35 14.50 -8.61
C SER A 146 -9.06 15.54 -9.49
N ASP A 147 -9.66 15.07 -10.59
CA ASP A 147 -10.51 15.95 -11.36
C ASP A 147 -11.61 16.38 -10.39
N SER A 148 -11.76 17.69 -10.19
CA SER A 148 -12.75 18.30 -9.29
C SER A 148 -14.21 18.01 -9.70
N THR A 149 -14.43 16.94 -10.47
CA THR A 149 -15.71 16.43 -10.86
C THR A 149 -16.43 15.93 -9.61
N MET A 150 -17.65 16.44 -9.42
CA MET A 150 -18.56 16.25 -8.30
C MET A 150 -19.08 14.80 -8.13
N ALA A 151 -18.24 13.79 -8.34
CA ALA A 151 -18.60 12.41 -8.03
C ALA A 151 -18.76 12.30 -6.50
N PRO A 152 -19.86 11.70 -6.01
CA PRO A 152 -20.03 11.51 -4.58
C PRO A 152 -18.92 10.60 -4.05
N VAL A 153 -18.06 11.16 -3.19
CA VAL A 153 -17.05 10.41 -2.44
C VAL A 153 -17.76 9.65 -1.32
N ASP A 154 -17.39 8.39 -1.13
CA ASP A 154 -17.95 7.56 -0.07
C ASP A 154 -17.60 8.14 1.31
N ALA A 155 -18.60 8.29 2.19
CA ALA A 155 -18.44 8.90 3.51
C ALA A 155 -17.47 8.14 4.45
N ARG A 156 -17.09 6.90 4.09
CA ARG A 156 -16.11 6.08 4.82
C ARG A 156 -14.67 6.35 4.41
N VAL A 157 -14.44 7.11 3.34
CA VAL A 157 -13.10 7.53 2.93
C VAL A 157 -12.62 8.62 3.88
N VAL A 158 -11.51 8.36 4.56
CA VAL A 158 -10.89 9.30 5.50
C VAL A 158 -9.52 9.69 4.96
N GLY A 159 -9.37 10.96 4.60
CA GLY A 159 -8.10 11.49 4.09
C GLY A 159 -8.22 12.95 3.71
N GLU A 160 -7.08 13.64 3.72
CA GLU A 160 -6.96 14.98 3.16
C GLU A 160 -6.90 14.88 1.63
N ILE A 161 -7.55 15.82 0.94
CA ILE A 161 -7.33 16.00 -0.49
C ILE A 161 -5.97 16.68 -0.63
N LEU A 162 -4.98 15.91 -1.09
CA LEU A 162 -3.62 16.38 -1.29
C LEU A 162 -3.40 16.79 -2.75
N SER A 163 -2.51 17.75 -2.97
CA SER A 163 -2.02 18.03 -4.32
C SER A 163 -1.22 16.84 -4.84
N VAL A 164 -1.07 16.74 -6.17
CA VAL A 164 -0.25 15.70 -6.79
C VAL A 164 1.20 15.77 -6.28
N GLU A 165 1.73 16.97 -6.11
CA GLU A 165 3.08 17.22 -5.59
C GLU A 165 3.23 16.70 -4.15
N ASP A 166 2.26 16.98 -3.28
CA ASP A 166 2.25 16.50 -1.90
C ASP A 166 2.17 14.97 -1.83
N VAL A 167 1.34 14.34 -2.68
CA VAL A 167 1.25 12.87 -2.76
C VAL A 167 2.58 12.25 -3.18
N VAL A 168 3.22 12.83 -4.21
CA VAL A 168 4.52 12.37 -4.71
C VAL A 168 5.58 12.50 -3.61
N GLN A 169 5.67 13.66 -2.95
CA GLN A 169 6.62 13.86 -1.85
C GLN A 169 6.39 12.88 -0.70
N ARG A 170 5.14 12.61 -0.32
CA ARG A 170 4.84 11.60 0.72
C ARG A 170 5.29 10.21 0.32
N LEU A 171 5.09 9.82 -0.94
CA LEU A 171 5.53 8.51 -1.44
C LEU A 171 7.05 8.38 -1.43
N ILE A 172 7.77 9.41 -1.89
CA ILE A 172 9.24 9.43 -1.88
C ILE A 172 9.75 9.34 -0.45
N ASN A 173 9.26 10.21 0.45
CA ASN A 173 9.69 10.22 1.85
C ASN A 173 9.43 8.88 2.54
N TYR A 174 8.25 8.30 2.33
CA TYR A 174 7.93 6.99 2.90
C TYR A 174 8.85 5.89 2.34
N ASP A 175 9.13 5.89 1.04
CA ASP A 175 10.04 4.92 0.42
C ASP A 175 11.46 5.02 0.99
N GLU A 176 11.98 6.24 1.12
CA GLU A 176 13.30 6.51 1.71
C GLU A 176 13.37 6.04 3.17
N GLU A 177 12.36 6.37 3.98
CA GLU A 177 12.26 5.93 5.38
C GLU A 177 12.23 4.41 5.50
N GLN A 178 11.44 3.72 4.68
CA GLN A 178 11.36 2.25 4.73
C GLN A 178 12.62 1.57 4.17
N CYS A 179 13.24 2.14 3.14
CA CYS A 179 14.54 1.67 2.66
C CYS A 179 15.61 1.78 3.75
N LEU A 180 15.64 2.91 4.46
CA LEU A 180 16.55 3.14 5.58
C LEU A 180 16.30 2.15 6.72
N GLU A 181 15.04 1.96 7.15
CA GLU A 181 14.69 0.99 8.19
C GLU A 181 15.08 -0.44 7.79
N THR A 182 14.81 -0.83 6.54
CA THR A 182 15.19 -2.14 6.01
C THR A 182 16.70 -2.32 6.01
N PHE A 183 17.45 -1.28 5.62
CA PHE A 183 18.90 -1.28 5.70
C PHE A 183 19.39 -1.38 7.15
N ILE A 184 18.82 -0.63 8.09
CA ILE A 184 19.23 -0.65 9.49
C ILE A 184 19.01 -2.04 10.11
N ARG A 185 17.85 -2.64 9.84
CA ARG A 185 17.45 -3.97 10.36
C ARG A 185 18.14 -5.13 9.64
N GLY A 186 18.68 -4.87 8.44
CA GLY A 186 19.39 -5.86 7.64
C GLY A 186 20.68 -6.35 8.32
N LEU A 187 21.02 -7.61 8.08
CA LEU A 187 22.33 -8.16 8.43
C LEU A 187 23.31 -7.82 7.31
N HIS A 188 24.33 -7.03 7.62
CA HIS A 188 25.34 -6.62 6.66
C HIS A 188 26.68 -7.23 7.01
N VAL A 189 27.42 -7.64 5.98
CA VAL A 189 28.80 -8.07 6.15
C VAL A 189 29.67 -6.83 6.09
N CYS A 190 30.34 -6.51 7.18
CA CYS A 190 31.31 -5.42 7.17
C CYS A 190 32.43 -5.73 6.17
N ALA A 191 32.66 -4.85 5.20
CA ALA A 191 33.71 -5.05 4.18
C ALA A 191 35.14 -5.02 4.75
N ILE A 192 35.30 -4.59 6.01
CA ILE A 192 36.60 -4.46 6.69
C ILE A 192 36.88 -5.68 7.56
N CYS A 193 35.92 -6.10 8.40
CA CYS A 193 36.12 -7.22 9.34
C CYS A 193 35.41 -8.52 8.94
N PHE A 194 34.60 -8.51 7.87
CA PHE A 194 33.81 -9.65 7.37
C PHE A 194 32.85 -10.28 8.39
N ILE A 195 32.56 -9.57 9.49
CA ILE A 195 31.58 -9.98 10.49
C ILE A 195 30.19 -9.56 10.01
N ARG A 196 29.19 -10.41 10.26
CA ARG A 196 27.79 -10.19 9.92
C ARG A 196 27.04 -9.65 11.14
N GLU A 197 26.75 -8.36 11.16
CA GLU A 197 26.06 -7.67 12.25
C GLU A 197 24.91 -6.83 11.68
N ASN A 198 23.93 -6.47 12.52
CA ASN A 198 22.95 -5.45 12.15
C ASN A 198 23.59 -4.06 12.32
N THR A 199 23.03 -3.04 11.66
CA THR A 199 23.60 -1.68 11.73
C THR A 199 23.38 -1.02 13.11
N THR A 200 22.47 -1.55 13.93
CA THR A 200 22.20 -1.03 15.28
C THR A 200 23.25 -1.44 16.33
N ASP A 201 24.01 -2.51 16.09
CA ASP A 201 25.02 -3.04 17.02
C ASP A 201 26.44 -2.49 16.76
N THR A 202 26.64 -1.72 15.68
CA THR A 202 27.94 -1.16 15.34
C THR A 202 28.18 0.17 16.07
N VAL A 203 29.09 0.16 17.04
CA VAL A 203 29.68 1.37 17.64
C VAL A 203 30.63 2.00 16.62
N TYR A 204 30.36 3.25 16.23
CA TYR A 204 31.28 4.06 15.46
C TYR A 204 32.60 4.26 16.24
N ILE A 205 33.68 3.59 15.83
CA ILE A 205 35.04 4.03 16.18
C ILE A 205 35.49 4.96 15.05
N GLY A 206 35.16 6.25 15.21
CA GLY A 206 35.78 7.31 14.43
C GLY A 206 37.25 7.45 14.84
N HIS A 207 38.12 7.61 13.85
CA HIS A 207 39.53 7.93 14.05
C HIS A 207 39.85 9.31 13.50
#